data_AF-A0A8K0I9W4-F1
#
_entry.id   AF-A0A8K0I9W4-F1
#
_cell.length_a   1.000
_cell.length_b   1.000
_cell.length_c   1.000
_cell.angle_alpha   90.00
_cell.angle_beta   90.00
_cell.angle_gamma   90.00
#
_symmetry.space_group_name_H-M   'P 1'
#
loop_
_entity.id
_entity.type
_entity.pdbx_description
1 polymer ?
#
loop_
_entity_poly.entity_id
_entity_poly.type
_entity_poly.pdbx_seq_one_letter_code
_entity_poly.pdbx_strand_id
1 'polypeptide(L)'
;MGAVRFSGSGVSGRTSLPLFEGLRLSPVPFRIPFSVGACGVGLGQRSFPGLTVKAATVVAPKYTSIKPLGDRLLVKIKSSEEKTSGGILLPTTAQSKPQGGEVVAFGEGRTIGKNKVDISVQAGNQVVYSKYAGTELEFNGTNHLLLKEDDIVGVLDTDDVKDLKPLNDRVLIKVAEAEDKTAGGILLTEGAKEKPSIGTVVAVGPGPVDEEGKRKALEVTPGGTVLYSKYAGSEFKSADGSDYIVLRASDVMAVLSI
;
A
#
# COMPACT_ATOMS: atom_id res chain seq x y z
N MET A 1 38.88 -25.83 41.56
CA MET A 1 38.11 -26.38 42.71
C MET A 1 37.60 -25.22 43.53
N GLY A 2 36.28 -25.10 43.69
CA GLY A 2 35.67 -24.01 44.44
C GLY A 2 34.17 -23.91 44.16
N ALA A 3 33.42 -24.90 44.65
CA ALA A 3 31.97 -24.88 44.68
C ALA A 3 31.48 -24.19 45.96
N VAL A 4 30.58 -23.20 45.85
CA VAL A 4 29.80 -22.65 46.98
C VAL A 4 28.42 -22.27 46.42
N ARG A 5 27.46 -23.21 46.49
CA ARG A 5 26.29 -23.23 47.38
C ARG A 5 25.40 -21.98 47.32
N PHE A 6 24.27 -22.16 46.62
CA PHE A 6 23.07 -21.34 46.73
C PHE A 6 22.42 -21.52 48.12
N SER A 7 22.15 -20.41 48.80
CA SER A 7 21.25 -20.35 49.94
C SER A 7 20.05 -19.48 49.59
N GLY A 8 18.85 -20.06 49.63
CA GLY A 8 17.61 -19.33 49.50
C GLY A 8 17.25 -18.58 50.79
N SER A 9 16.57 -17.44 50.61
CA SER A 9 15.81 -16.78 51.65
C SER A 9 14.51 -16.29 51.02
N GLY A 10 13.40 -16.88 51.43
CA GLY A 10 12.06 -16.43 51.09
C GLY A 10 11.76 -15.09 51.75
N VAL A 11 11.11 -14.21 51.00
CA VAL A 11 10.49 -12.99 51.54
C VAL A 11 9.07 -12.95 51.03
N SER A 12 8.13 -13.16 51.96
CA SER A 12 6.71 -12.91 51.75
C SER A 12 6.49 -11.41 51.64
N GLY A 13 5.99 -10.96 50.50
CA GLY A 13 5.51 -9.60 50.30
C GLY A 13 4.07 -9.64 49.80
N ARG A 14 3.12 -9.48 50.73
CA ARG A 14 1.74 -9.13 50.40
C ARG A 14 1.73 -7.74 49.78
N THR A 15 1.72 -7.64 48.46
CA THR A 15 1.31 -6.42 47.78
C THR A 15 -0.14 -6.59 47.35
N SER A 16 -0.99 -5.93 48.11
CA SER A 16 -2.39 -5.64 47.88
C SER A 16 -2.66 -5.26 46.43
N LEU A 17 -3.45 -6.08 45.75
CA LEU A 17 -4.18 -5.68 44.56
C LEU A 17 -5.15 -4.55 44.96
N PRO A 18 -5.14 -3.37 44.34
CA PRO A 18 -6.25 -2.45 44.47
C PRO A 18 -7.44 -3.06 43.72
N LEU A 19 -8.41 -3.53 44.51
CA LEU A 19 -9.76 -3.87 44.09
C LEU A 19 -10.34 -2.67 43.33
N PHE A 20 -10.60 -2.84 42.04
CA PHE A 20 -11.15 -1.83 41.15
C PHE A 20 -12.64 -1.62 41.50
N GLU A 21 -12.88 -0.87 42.56
CA GLU A 21 -14.22 -0.58 43.07
C GLU A 21 -14.74 0.70 42.39
N GLY A 22 -15.31 0.52 41.19
CA GLY A 22 -15.60 1.65 40.32
C GLY A 22 -16.65 1.40 39.23
N LEU A 23 -17.66 0.57 39.48
CA LEU A 23 -18.89 0.57 38.69
C LEU A 23 -20.10 0.55 39.63
N ARG A 24 -20.50 1.74 40.08
CA ARG A 24 -21.84 1.93 40.64
C ARG A 24 -22.85 1.89 39.50
N LEU A 25 -23.39 0.71 39.22
CA LEU A 25 -24.65 0.55 38.50
C LEU A 25 -25.75 1.11 39.40
N SER A 26 -26.27 2.30 39.08
CA SER A 26 -27.56 2.74 39.61
C SER A 26 -28.66 1.84 39.02
N PRO A 27 -29.51 1.17 39.82
CA PRO A 27 -30.68 0.51 39.29
C PRO A 27 -31.72 1.60 39.00
N VAL A 28 -31.83 2.01 37.73
CA VAL A 28 -33.03 2.75 37.30
C VAL A 28 -34.12 1.69 37.12
N PRO A 29 -35.26 1.76 37.84
CA PRO A 29 -36.34 0.82 37.62
C PRO A 29 -36.95 1.09 36.25
N PHE A 30 -36.64 0.21 35.29
CA PHE A 30 -37.30 0.18 33.99
C PHE A 30 -38.70 -0.42 34.18
N ARG A 31 -39.66 0.46 34.45
CA ARG A 31 -41.07 0.10 34.59
C ARG A 31 -41.64 -0.15 33.20
N ILE A 32 -41.83 -1.42 32.85
CA ILE A 32 -42.63 -1.81 31.68
C ILE A 32 -44.10 -1.80 32.11
N PRO A 33 -44.99 -1.00 31.51
CA PRO A 33 -46.42 -1.27 31.60
C PRO A 33 -46.81 -2.11 30.38
N PHE A 34 -46.76 -3.43 30.56
CA PHE A 34 -47.68 -4.30 29.83
C PHE A 34 -48.97 -4.29 30.65
N SER A 35 -49.94 -3.50 30.22
CA SER A 35 -51.33 -3.65 30.67
C SER A 35 -52.21 -3.75 29.44
N VAL A 36 -52.56 -5.00 29.13
CA VAL A 36 -53.76 -5.31 28.36
C VAL A 36 -54.95 -4.84 29.21
N GLY A 37 -55.73 -3.91 28.68
CA GLY A 37 -56.91 -3.38 29.34
C GLY A 37 -57.69 -2.49 28.39
N ALA A 38 -58.76 -3.05 27.83
CA ALA A 38 -59.77 -2.32 27.09
C ALA A 38 -60.39 -1.22 27.95
N CYS A 39 -60.76 -0.08 27.34
CA CYS A 39 -62.05 0.60 27.45
C CYS A 39 -61.93 2.10 27.10
N GLY A 40 -62.92 2.63 26.37
CA GLY A 40 -63.41 4.00 26.60
C GLY A 40 -62.91 5.11 25.68
N VAL A 41 -63.77 5.49 24.74
CA VAL A 41 -63.73 6.70 23.91
C VAL A 41 -63.71 7.98 24.76
N GLY A 42 -62.92 8.97 24.36
CA GLY A 42 -62.93 10.32 24.92
C GLY A 42 -62.00 11.28 24.17
N LEU A 43 -62.44 11.75 23.00
CA LEU A 43 -61.78 12.83 22.26
C LEU A 43 -61.91 14.15 23.02
N GLY A 44 -60.86 14.49 23.78
CA GLY A 44 -60.64 15.82 24.33
C GLY A 44 -59.30 16.36 23.86
N GLN A 45 -59.29 17.14 22.79
CA GLN A 45 -58.09 17.83 22.31
C GLN A 45 -57.65 18.85 23.37
N ARG A 46 -56.53 18.57 24.05
CA ARG A 46 -55.74 19.59 24.74
C ARG A 46 -54.47 19.81 23.94
N SER A 47 -54.35 20.99 23.35
CA SER A 47 -53.13 21.47 22.70
C SER A 47 -52.07 21.73 23.75
N PHE A 48 -51.03 20.90 23.78
CA PHE A 48 -49.76 21.32 24.36
C PHE A 48 -49.02 22.15 23.29
N PRO A 49 -48.42 23.31 23.63
CA PRO A 49 -47.47 23.95 22.73
C PRO A 49 -46.28 22.98 22.56
N GLY A 50 -46.22 22.32 21.40
CA GLY A 50 -45.17 21.39 21.06
C GLY A 50 -43.83 22.11 20.99
N LEU A 51 -42.89 21.75 21.86
CA LEU A 51 -41.50 22.13 21.71
C LEU A 51 -40.93 21.32 20.53
N THR A 52 -41.05 21.86 19.32
CA THR A 52 -40.38 21.30 18.15
C THR A 52 -38.87 21.49 18.32
N VAL A 53 -38.18 20.43 18.72
CA VAL A 53 -36.73 20.38 18.64
C VAL A 53 -36.39 20.33 17.15
N LYS A 54 -35.84 21.42 16.61
CA LYS A 54 -35.22 21.39 15.28
C LYS A 54 -34.11 20.35 15.36
N ALA A 55 -34.30 19.23 14.68
CA ALA A 55 -33.24 18.27 14.45
C ALA A 55 -32.08 19.03 13.79
N ALA A 56 -31.04 19.33 14.57
CA ALA A 56 -29.80 19.86 14.04
C ALA A 56 -29.19 18.70 13.25
N THR A 57 -29.41 18.68 11.94
CA THR A 57 -28.66 17.82 11.04
C THR A 57 -27.20 18.21 11.20
N VAL A 58 -26.46 17.43 11.98
CA VAL A 58 -25.02 17.58 12.13
C VAL A 58 -24.42 17.31 10.76
N VAL A 59 -24.16 18.37 10.02
CA VAL A 59 -23.48 18.32 8.73
C VAL A 59 -22.11 17.74 9.02
N ALA A 60 -21.85 16.52 8.53
CA ALA A 60 -20.54 15.91 8.65
C ALA A 60 -19.49 16.89 8.10
N PRO A 61 -18.41 17.19 8.83
CA PRO A 61 -17.38 18.09 8.35
C PRO A 61 -16.80 17.52 7.06
N LYS A 62 -17.03 18.20 5.94
CA LYS A 62 -16.37 17.90 4.67
C LYS A 62 -14.94 18.38 4.79
N TYR A 63 -14.01 17.46 5.03
CA TYR A 63 -12.58 17.78 5.07
C TYR A 63 -12.09 18.06 3.64
N THR A 64 -11.73 19.31 3.36
CA THR A 64 -11.29 19.77 2.02
C THR A 64 -9.81 19.50 1.75
N SER A 65 -8.99 19.37 2.79
CA SER A 65 -7.55 19.12 2.68
C SER A 65 -7.15 17.99 3.63
N ILE A 66 -6.53 16.96 3.08
CA ILE A 66 -5.94 15.87 3.85
C ILE A 66 -4.43 15.88 3.62
N LYS A 67 -3.67 16.18 4.67
CA LYS A 67 -2.22 15.99 4.69
C LYS A 67 -1.94 14.58 5.21
N PRO A 68 -1.35 13.70 4.39
CA PRO A 68 -0.96 12.38 4.87
C PRO A 68 0.17 12.54 5.90
N LEU A 69 0.11 11.76 6.98
CA LEU A 69 1.11 11.77 8.04
C LEU A 69 2.18 10.71 7.80
N GLY A 70 3.41 10.98 8.24
CA GLY A 70 4.54 10.07 8.11
C GLY A 70 4.92 9.82 6.66
N ASP A 71 5.13 8.55 6.30
CA ASP A 71 5.56 8.08 4.98
C ASP A 71 4.41 7.83 3.99
N ARG A 72 3.23 8.39 4.27
CA ARG A 72 2.04 8.17 3.45
C ARG A 72 1.93 9.21 2.33
N LEU A 73 1.38 8.78 1.21
CA LEU A 73 1.22 9.53 -0.02
C LEU A 73 -0.22 9.39 -0.50
N LEU A 74 -0.83 10.51 -0.88
CA LEU A 74 -2.16 10.51 -1.49
C LEU A 74 -2.00 10.53 -2.99
N VAL A 75 -2.53 9.50 -3.64
CA VAL A 75 -2.44 9.30 -5.08
C VAL A 75 -3.84 9.29 -5.68
N LYS A 76 -4.04 10.08 -6.74
CA LYS A 76 -5.22 10.00 -7.58
C LYS A 76 -4.97 8.96 -8.66
N ILE A 77 -5.84 7.97 -8.76
CA ILE A 77 -5.75 6.96 -9.80
C ILE A 77 -6.02 7.67 -11.14
N LYS A 78 -5.09 7.54 -12.11
CA LYS A 78 -5.35 8.01 -13.47
C LYS A 78 -6.37 7.05 -14.08
N SER A 79 -7.55 7.51 -14.46
CA SER A 79 -8.50 6.67 -15.20
C SER A 79 -8.04 6.63 -16.66
N SER A 80 -7.59 5.46 -17.13
CA SER A 80 -7.31 5.26 -18.56
C SER A 80 -8.61 5.41 -19.34
N GLU A 81 -8.61 6.28 -20.33
CA GLU A 81 -9.79 6.58 -21.14
C GLU A 81 -10.22 5.32 -21.90
N GLU A 82 -11.39 4.79 -21.58
CA GLU A 82 -11.95 3.53 -22.11
C GLU A 82 -12.29 3.59 -23.62
N LYS A 83 -11.88 4.67 -24.31
CA LYS A 83 -12.25 4.97 -25.69
C LYS A 83 -10.99 5.12 -26.54
N THR A 84 -10.67 4.07 -27.27
CA THR A 84 -9.82 4.21 -28.45
C THR A 84 -10.53 5.14 -29.44
N SER A 85 -9.80 6.02 -30.12
CA SER A 85 -10.31 6.98 -31.12
C SER A 85 -11.16 6.35 -32.25
N GLY A 86 -11.13 5.02 -32.39
CA GLY A 86 -11.92 4.22 -33.34
C GLY A 86 -13.28 3.72 -32.86
N GLY A 87 -13.80 4.14 -31.70
CA GLY A 87 -15.17 3.85 -31.28
C GLY A 87 -15.45 2.41 -30.81
N ILE A 88 -14.43 1.56 -30.70
CA ILE A 88 -14.54 0.20 -30.15
C ILE A 88 -14.37 0.27 -28.63
N LEU A 89 -15.40 -0.15 -27.90
CA LEU A 89 -15.33 -0.36 -26.44
C LEU A 89 -14.60 -1.67 -26.18
N LEU A 90 -13.39 -1.58 -25.61
CA LEU A 90 -12.76 -2.76 -25.04
C LEU A 90 -13.51 -3.12 -23.75
N PRO A 91 -13.86 -4.40 -23.52
CA PRO A 91 -14.43 -4.81 -22.25
C PRO A 91 -13.45 -4.48 -21.12
N THR A 92 -13.98 -3.95 -20.01
CA THR A 92 -13.24 -3.50 -18.82
C THR A 92 -12.40 -4.61 -18.15
N THR A 93 -12.60 -5.86 -18.53
CA THR A 93 -11.82 -7.02 -18.05
C THR A 93 -10.45 -7.16 -18.73
N ALA A 94 -10.26 -6.60 -19.93
CA ALA A 94 -8.99 -6.61 -20.66
C ALA A 94 -8.13 -5.35 -20.41
N GLN A 95 -8.70 -4.35 -19.75
CA GLN A 95 -8.00 -3.16 -19.31
C GLN A 95 -7.56 -3.39 -17.87
N SER A 96 -6.34 -3.93 -17.70
CA SER A 96 -5.69 -3.97 -16.41
C SER A 96 -5.58 -2.53 -15.89
N LYS A 97 -6.21 -2.24 -14.74
CA LYS A 97 -6.17 -0.93 -14.07
C LYS A 97 -4.78 -0.31 -14.26
N PRO A 98 -4.66 0.95 -14.72
CA PRO A 98 -3.37 1.58 -14.85
C PRO A 98 -2.69 1.48 -13.50
N GLN A 99 -1.50 0.89 -13.50
CA GLN A 99 -0.69 0.75 -12.29
C GLN A 99 -0.05 2.09 -11.90
N GLY A 100 -0.43 3.16 -12.62
CA GLY A 100 0.03 4.53 -12.45
C GLY A 100 -1.03 5.43 -11.80
N GLY A 101 -0.57 6.34 -10.95
CA GLY A 101 -1.38 7.41 -10.39
C GLY A 101 -0.58 8.71 -10.28
N GLU A 102 -1.27 9.80 -10.02
CA GLU A 102 -0.68 11.12 -9.79
C GLU A 102 -0.66 11.44 -8.30
N VAL A 103 0.48 11.88 -7.77
CA VAL A 103 0.62 12.22 -6.36
C VAL A 103 0.01 13.59 -6.06
N VAL A 104 -1.00 13.65 -5.21
CA VAL A 104 -1.66 14.91 -4.82
C VAL A 104 -1.01 15.54 -3.59
N ALA A 105 -0.64 14.71 -2.61
CA ALA A 105 -0.02 15.18 -1.38
C ALA A 105 0.99 14.17 -0.85
N PHE A 106 2.08 14.68 -0.29
CA PHE A 106 3.13 13.89 0.35
C PHE A 106 3.18 14.13 1.85
N GLY A 107 3.55 13.08 2.58
CA GLY A 107 3.77 13.14 4.01
C GLY A 107 5.17 13.64 4.34
N GLU A 108 5.44 13.77 5.63
CA GLU A 108 6.71 14.27 6.14
C GLU A 108 7.85 13.23 6.11
N GLY A 109 7.60 12.03 5.58
CA GLY A 109 8.59 10.98 5.41
C GLY A 109 8.81 10.12 6.67
N ARG A 110 9.84 9.28 6.61
CA ARG A 110 10.16 8.33 7.69
C ARG A 110 11.02 8.99 8.75
N THR A 111 10.58 8.88 10.00
CA THR A 111 11.40 9.30 11.14
C THR A 111 12.17 8.09 11.65
N ILE A 112 13.49 8.07 11.45
CA ILE A 112 14.38 7.07 12.02
C ILE A 112 15.10 7.74 13.20
N GLY A 113 14.57 7.54 14.41
CA GLY A 113 15.11 8.13 15.63
C GLY A 113 15.08 9.67 15.61
N LYS A 114 16.25 10.31 15.45
CA LYS A 114 16.41 11.77 15.36
C LYS A 114 16.52 12.28 13.92
N ASN A 115 16.76 11.39 12.96
CA ASN A 115 16.95 11.76 11.56
C ASN A 115 15.63 11.57 10.81
N LYS A 116 15.22 12.62 10.10
CA LYS A 116 14.05 12.63 9.23
C LYS A 116 14.51 12.31 7.82
N VAL A 117 14.01 11.22 7.26
CA VAL A 117 14.27 10.80 5.89
C VAL A 117 13.15 11.38 5.03
N ASP A 118 13.52 12.34 4.17
CA ASP A 118 12.59 12.99 3.26
C ASP A 118 12.16 12.05 2.12
N ILE A 119 10.92 12.23 1.69
CA ILE A 119 10.34 11.47 0.57
C ILE A 119 10.95 11.96 -0.74
N SER A 120 11.41 11.03 -1.59
CA SER A 120 12.00 11.38 -2.89
C SER A 120 11.00 11.76 -3.99
N VAL A 121 9.70 11.72 -3.70
CA VAL A 121 8.61 11.93 -4.66
C VAL A 121 7.94 13.29 -4.43
N GLN A 122 7.78 14.07 -5.49
CA GLN A 122 7.12 15.37 -5.45
C GLN A 122 5.62 15.27 -5.80
N ALA A 123 4.83 16.23 -5.35
CA ALA A 123 3.43 16.36 -5.75
C ALA A 123 3.34 16.66 -7.26
N GLY A 124 2.39 16.03 -7.95
CA GLY A 124 2.19 16.08 -9.39
C GLY A 124 2.93 15.00 -10.18
N ASN A 125 3.87 14.28 -9.57
CA ASN A 125 4.59 13.22 -10.27
C ASN A 125 3.69 12.01 -10.54
N GLN A 126 3.90 11.39 -11.70
CA GLN A 126 3.27 10.11 -12.05
C GLN A 126 4.09 8.97 -11.43
N VAL A 127 3.43 8.13 -10.65
CA VAL A 127 4.06 7.06 -9.90
C VAL A 127 3.41 5.73 -10.21
N VAL A 128 4.23 4.69 -10.27
CA VAL A 128 3.77 3.31 -10.36
C VAL A 128 3.79 2.69 -8.98
N TYR A 129 2.71 2.00 -8.61
CA TYR A 129 2.58 1.37 -7.31
C TYR A 129 2.12 -0.09 -7.43
N SER A 130 2.30 -0.84 -6.34
CA SER A 130 1.89 -2.24 -6.27
C SER A 130 0.35 -2.39 -6.29
N LYS A 131 -0.17 -3.37 -7.02
CA LYS A 131 -1.63 -3.61 -7.21
C LYS A 131 -2.46 -3.72 -5.93
N TYR A 132 -1.86 -4.14 -4.83
CA TYR A 132 -2.53 -4.41 -3.56
C TYR A 132 -2.13 -3.43 -2.45
N ALA A 133 -1.52 -2.31 -2.83
CA ALA A 133 -1.10 -1.30 -1.88
C ALA A 133 -2.17 -0.25 -1.63
N GLY A 134 -2.23 0.20 -0.38
CA GLY A 134 -2.95 1.39 0.03
C GLY A 134 -4.34 1.18 0.62
N THR A 135 -4.89 2.29 1.08
CA THR A 135 -6.27 2.38 1.58
C THR A 135 -7.05 3.31 0.65
N GLU A 136 -8.17 2.82 0.14
CA GLU A 136 -9.09 3.63 -0.68
C GLU A 136 -9.79 4.66 0.22
N LEU A 137 -9.74 5.93 -0.19
CA LEU A 137 -10.40 7.03 0.49
C LEU A 137 -11.11 7.91 -0.54
N GLU A 138 -12.41 8.07 -0.35
CA GLU A 138 -13.23 8.95 -1.19
C GLU A 138 -13.15 10.38 -0.63
N PHE A 139 -12.47 11.26 -1.35
CA PHE A 139 -12.39 12.69 -1.01
C PHE A 139 -12.98 13.49 -2.16
N ASN A 140 -13.90 14.41 -1.85
CA ASN A 140 -14.54 15.28 -2.84
C ASN A 140 -15.25 14.53 -4.00
N GLY A 141 -15.75 13.32 -3.74
CA GLY A 141 -16.39 12.49 -4.77
C GLY A 141 -15.40 11.91 -5.79
N THR A 142 -14.09 11.97 -5.53
CA THR A 142 -13.05 11.29 -6.30
C THR A 142 -12.35 10.26 -5.43
N ASN A 143 -12.06 9.10 -6.01
CA ASN A 143 -11.38 8.01 -5.31
C ASN A 143 -9.89 8.28 -5.29
N HIS A 144 -9.36 8.48 -4.08
CA HIS A 144 -7.93 8.64 -3.83
C HIS A 144 -7.41 7.39 -3.13
N LEU A 145 -6.15 7.06 -3.38
CA LEU A 145 -5.47 5.94 -2.76
C LEU A 145 -4.41 6.49 -1.81
N LEU A 146 -4.49 6.12 -0.53
CA LEU A 146 -3.47 6.44 0.45
C LEU A 146 -2.43 5.32 0.47
N LEU A 147 -1.25 5.58 -0.09
CA LEU A 147 -0.13 4.65 -0.22
C LEU A 147 0.96 4.95 0.79
N LYS A 148 1.85 3.98 1.04
CA LYS A 148 3.14 4.23 1.69
C LYS A 148 4.21 4.48 0.64
N GLU A 149 5.28 5.19 1.00
CA GLU A 149 6.46 5.36 0.14
C GLU A 149 7.05 4.00 -0.30
N ASP A 150 7.10 3.01 0.59
CA ASP A 150 7.60 1.66 0.27
C ASP A 150 6.80 0.96 -0.81
N ASP A 151 5.51 1.28 -0.97
CA ASP A 151 4.64 0.61 -1.93
C ASP A 151 4.82 1.17 -3.35
N ILE A 152 5.42 2.35 -3.47
CA ILE A 152 5.76 2.97 -4.75
C ILE A 152 6.96 2.25 -5.35
N VAL A 153 6.80 1.84 -6.60
CA VAL A 153 7.80 1.13 -7.38
C VAL A 153 8.79 2.12 -7.96
N GLY A 154 8.28 3.18 -8.58
CA GLY A 154 9.09 4.14 -9.29
C GLY A 154 8.30 5.36 -9.74
N VAL A 155 9.04 6.39 -10.11
CA VAL A 155 8.51 7.59 -10.78
C VAL A 155 8.60 7.37 -12.28
N LEU A 156 7.52 7.66 -12.99
CA LEU A 156 7.46 7.68 -14.44
C LEU A 156 7.69 9.12 -14.92
N ASP A 157 8.68 9.29 -15.80
CA ASP A 157 8.87 10.56 -16.52
C ASP A 157 7.98 10.63 -17.78
N THR A 158 7.72 9.47 -18.41
CA THR A 158 6.85 9.28 -19.58
C THR A 158 5.88 8.11 -19.30
N ASP A 159 4.80 7.98 -20.08
CA ASP A 159 3.84 6.87 -19.93
C ASP A 159 4.43 5.47 -20.21
N ASP A 160 5.69 5.41 -20.66
CA ASP A 160 6.42 4.18 -21.00
C ASP A 160 7.18 3.59 -19.81
N VAL A 161 7.08 2.26 -19.65
CA VAL A 161 7.73 1.48 -18.56
C VAL A 161 9.27 1.53 -18.64
N LYS A 162 9.84 1.83 -19.81
CA LYS A 162 11.30 1.87 -20.04
C LYS A 162 11.97 2.99 -19.23
N ASP A 163 11.29 4.12 -19.09
CA ASP A 163 11.81 5.31 -18.40
C ASP A 163 11.40 5.34 -16.92
N LEU A 164 10.91 4.22 -16.38
CA LEU A 164 10.60 4.07 -14.98
C LEU A 164 11.89 4.17 -14.14
N LYS A 165 11.95 5.18 -13.28
CA LYS A 165 13.00 5.32 -12.27
C LYS A 165 12.58 4.62 -10.98
N PRO A 166 13.13 3.42 -10.69
CA PRO A 166 12.77 2.70 -9.47
C PRO A 166 13.19 3.47 -8.21
N LEU A 167 12.36 3.39 -7.17
CA LEU A 167 12.65 3.94 -5.85
C LEU A 167 13.25 2.86 -4.93
N ASN A 168 13.89 3.33 -3.85
CA ASN A 168 14.52 2.48 -2.82
C ASN A 168 15.58 1.53 -3.43
N ASP A 169 15.62 0.29 -2.96
CA ASP A 169 16.54 -0.77 -3.36
C ASP A 169 16.03 -1.61 -4.54
N ARG A 170 15.15 -1.04 -5.37
CA ARG A 170 14.54 -1.76 -6.50
C ARG A 170 15.38 -1.65 -7.78
N VAL A 171 15.30 -2.69 -8.60
CA VAL A 171 16.03 -2.81 -9.87
C VAL A 171 15.05 -3.18 -10.98
N LEU A 172 15.06 -2.42 -12.07
CA LEU A 172 14.26 -2.70 -13.27
C LEU A 172 15.08 -3.56 -14.23
N ILE A 173 14.53 -4.70 -14.59
CA ILE A 173 15.17 -5.69 -15.47
C ILE A 173 14.27 -5.96 -16.67
N LYS A 174 14.87 -6.05 -17.85
CA LYS A 174 14.24 -6.61 -19.04
C LYS A 174 14.59 -8.09 -19.13
N VAL A 175 13.57 -8.94 -19.13
CA VAL A 175 13.76 -10.40 -19.21
C VAL A 175 14.34 -10.76 -20.58
N ALA A 176 15.34 -11.64 -20.62
CA ALA A 176 15.84 -12.17 -21.88
C ALA A 176 14.77 -13.05 -22.53
N GLU A 177 14.54 -12.91 -23.83
CA GLU A 177 13.63 -13.78 -24.55
C GLU A 177 14.25 -15.19 -24.64
N ALA A 178 13.43 -16.23 -24.40
CA ALA A 178 13.89 -17.60 -24.47
C ALA A 178 14.25 -17.97 -25.91
N GLU A 179 15.42 -18.57 -26.13
CA GLU A 179 15.81 -19.03 -27.47
C GLU A 179 14.89 -20.16 -27.94
N ASP A 180 14.22 -19.95 -29.08
CA ASP A 180 13.27 -20.91 -29.64
C ASP A 180 13.93 -22.17 -30.21
N LYS A 181 15.24 -22.11 -30.47
CA LYS A 181 16.04 -23.16 -31.10
C LYS A 181 17.16 -23.56 -30.16
N THR A 182 17.18 -24.83 -29.79
CA THR A 182 18.35 -25.42 -29.13
C THR A 182 19.51 -25.52 -30.12
N ALA A 183 20.75 -25.63 -29.64
CA ALA A 183 21.93 -25.82 -30.48
C ALA A 183 21.84 -27.05 -31.43
N GLY A 184 20.92 -27.98 -31.15
CA GLY A 184 20.61 -29.14 -31.99
C GLY A 184 19.55 -28.92 -33.08
N GLY A 185 19.04 -27.69 -33.26
CA GLY A 185 18.06 -27.35 -34.32
C GLY A 185 16.61 -27.77 -34.05
N ILE A 186 16.32 -28.29 -32.85
CA ILE A 186 14.96 -28.68 -32.45
C ILE A 186 14.23 -27.43 -31.93
N LEU A 187 13.03 -27.20 -32.47
CA LEU A 187 12.11 -26.16 -32.00
C LEU A 187 11.39 -26.64 -30.75
N LEU A 188 11.52 -25.88 -29.67
CA LEU A 188 10.76 -26.13 -28.45
C LEU A 188 9.32 -25.62 -28.62
N THR A 189 8.35 -26.40 -28.17
CA THR A 189 6.97 -25.91 -28.01
C THR A 189 6.93 -24.88 -26.89
N GLU A 190 6.01 -23.92 -26.94
CA GLU A 190 5.96 -22.82 -25.96
C GLU A 190 5.84 -23.29 -24.50
N GLY A 191 5.18 -24.42 -24.25
CA GLY A 191 5.06 -25.00 -22.90
C GLY A 191 6.35 -25.61 -22.34
N ALA A 192 7.34 -25.90 -23.20
CA ALA A 192 8.68 -26.37 -22.79
C ALA A 192 9.69 -25.23 -22.66
N LYS A 193 9.34 -24.02 -23.11
CA LYS A 193 10.17 -22.82 -22.96
C LYS A 193 9.96 -22.24 -21.57
N GLU A 194 10.81 -22.64 -20.64
CA GLU A 194 10.83 -22.04 -19.33
C GLU A 194 11.38 -20.61 -19.43
N LYS A 195 10.68 -19.62 -18.83
CA LYS A 195 11.18 -18.23 -18.77
C LYS A 195 12.59 -18.26 -18.17
N PRO A 196 13.62 -17.73 -18.86
CA PRO A 196 14.95 -17.72 -18.32
C PRO A 196 14.97 -16.85 -17.06
N SER A 197 15.68 -17.30 -16.03
CA SER A 197 15.94 -16.52 -14.82
C SER A 197 17.04 -15.47 -15.00
N ILE A 198 17.28 -15.07 -16.26
CA ILE A 198 18.33 -14.15 -16.68
C ILE A 198 17.68 -12.92 -17.30
N GLY A 199 18.17 -11.75 -16.94
CA GLY A 199 17.70 -10.50 -17.52
C GLY A 199 18.78 -9.43 -17.56
N THR A 200 18.49 -8.38 -18.33
CA THR A 200 19.35 -7.21 -18.50
C THR A 200 18.83 -6.05 -17.66
N VAL A 201 19.71 -5.42 -16.87
CA VAL A 201 19.34 -4.32 -15.99
C VAL A 201 19.16 -3.04 -16.81
N VAL A 202 18.01 -2.40 -16.68
CA VAL A 202 17.70 -1.13 -17.36
C VAL A 202 17.94 0.06 -16.43
N ALA A 203 17.41 -0.02 -15.22
CA ALA A 203 17.49 1.04 -14.23
C ALA A 203 17.70 0.50 -12.82
N VAL A 204 18.43 1.24 -12.01
CA VAL A 204 18.80 0.88 -10.63
C VAL A 204 18.33 1.99 -9.70
N GLY A 205 17.70 1.61 -8.59
CA GLY A 205 17.24 2.54 -7.57
C GLY A 205 18.38 3.10 -6.72
N PRO A 206 18.14 4.18 -5.96
CA PRO A 206 19.16 4.83 -5.14
C PRO A 206 19.64 3.99 -3.93
N GLY A 207 19.01 2.84 -3.67
CA GLY A 207 19.42 1.84 -2.68
C GLY A 207 18.80 2.01 -1.28
N PRO A 208 19.07 1.07 -0.35
CA PRO A 208 18.44 1.04 0.96
C PRO A 208 18.95 2.18 1.87
N VAL A 209 18.09 2.60 2.78
CA VAL A 209 18.39 3.63 3.77
C VAL A 209 18.90 2.96 5.06
N ASP A 210 20.05 3.39 5.56
CA ASP A 210 20.60 2.93 6.83
C ASP A 210 19.90 3.57 8.04
N GLU A 211 20.22 3.08 9.24
CA GLU A 211 19.77 3.65 10.52
C GLU A 211 20.20 5.12 10.71
N GLU A 212 21.24 5.57 9.99
CA GLU A 212 21.70 6.95 9.98
C GLU A 212 20.91 7.86 9.00
N GLY A 213 20.04 7.29 8.17
CA GLY A 213 19.31 8.00 7.11
C GLY A 213 20.11 8.21 5.81
N LYS A 214 21.30 7.63 5.69
CA LYS A 214 22.09 7.66 4.44
C LYS A 214 21.66 6.51 3.52
N ARG A 215 21.63 6.75 2.21
CA ARG A 215 21.35 5.74 1.19
C ARG A 215 22.64 5.01 0.82
N LYS A 216 22.64 3.68 0.89
CA LYS A 216 23.73 2.84 0.38
C LYS A 216 23.50 2.54 -1.09
N ALA A 217 24.50 2.79 -1.92
CA ALA A 217 24.43 2.42 -3.34
C ALA A 217 24.35 0.89 -3.51
N LEU A 218 23.62 0.46 -4.54
CA LEU A 218 23.53 -0.95 -4.92
C LEU A 218 24.78 -1.41 -5.67
N GLU A 219 25.12 -2.69 -5.54
CA GLU A 219 26.26 -3.32 -6.22
C GLU A 219 26.01 -3.56 -7.72
N VAL A 220 24.76 -3.40 -8.17
CA VAL A 220 24.33 -3.69 -9.54
C VAL A 220 24.49 -2.45 -10.42
N THR A 221 25.16 -2.62 -11.57
CA THR A 221 25.31 -1.56 -12.58
C THR A 221 24.24 -1.65 -13.66
N PRO A 222 23.73 -0.52 -14.18
CA PRO A 222 22.82 -0.52 -15.32
C PRO A 222 23.50 -1.11 -16.57
N GLY A 223 22.76 -1.88 -17.36
CA GLY A 223 23.27 -2.60 -18.53
C GLY A 223 23.89 -3.97 -18.22
N GLY A 224 24.05 -4.33 -16.96
CA GLY A 224 24.57 -5.65 -16.57
C GLY A 224 23.56 -6.78 -16.80
N THR A 225 24.07 -7.98 -17.04
CA THR A 225 23.25 -9.20 -17.06
C THR A 225 23.20 -9.78 -15.66
N VAL A 226 21.99 -10.06 -15.16
CA VAL A 226 21.78 -10.57 -13.80
C VAL A 226 20.96 -11.84 -13.80
N LEU A 227 21.33 -12.75 -12.91
CA LEU A 227 20.55 -13.92 -12.54
C LEU A 227 19.66 -13.56 -11.36
N TYR A 228 18.37 -13.83 -11.47
CA TYR A 228 17.39 -13.49 -10.44
C TYR A 228 16.48 -14.66 -10.06
N SER A 229 15.80 -14.51 -8.93
CA SER A 229 14.85 -15.52 -8.43
C SER A 229 13.58 -15.59 -9.29
N LYS A 230 13.19 -16.80 -9.73
CA LYS A 230 12.08 -17.05 -10.69
C LYS A 230 10.72 -16.46 -10.29
N TYR A 231 10.45 -16.32 -8.99
CA TYR A 231 9.14 -15.87 -8.47
C TYR A 231 9.22 -14.52 -7.76
N ALA A 232 10.29 -13.76 -8.00
CA ALA A 232 10.49 -12.48 -7.37
C ALA A 232 9.97 -11.31 -8.21
N GLY A 233 9.57 -10.26 -7.50
CA GLY A 233 9.19 -8.97 -8.06
C GLY A 233 7.82 -8.88 -8.71
N SER A 234 7.63 -7.76 -9.39
CA SER A 234 6.39 -7.40 -10.08
C SER A 234 6.63 -7.31 -11.58
N GLU A 235 5.88 -8.09 -12.35
CA GLU A 235 5.91 -8.08 -13.80
C GLU A 235 5.12 -6.88 -14.36
N PHE A 236 5.75 -6.17 -15.30
CA PHE A 236 5.18 -5.05 -16.05
C PHE A 236 5.31 -5.34 -17.54
N LYS A 237 4.21 -5.23 -18.27
CA LYS A 237 4.20 -5.39 -19.73
C LYS A 237 4.23 -4.02 -20.38
N SER A 238 5.19 -3.79 -21.28
CA SER A 238 5.19 -2.60 -22.13
C SER A 238 4.24 -2.78 -23.31
N ALA A 239 3.80 -1.67 -23.91
CA ALA A 239 3.00 -1.68 -25.14
C ALA A 239 3.71 -2.39 -26.31
N ASP A 240 5.05 -2.46 -26.27
CA ASP A 240 5.89 -3.10 -27.28
C ASP A 240 5.96 -4.63 -27.17
N GLY A 241 5.29 -5.23 -26.18
CA GLY A 241 5.31 -6.68 -25.93
C GLY A 241 6.54 -7.20 -25.17
N SER A 242 7.50 -6.34 -24.82
CA SER A 242 8.63 -6.71 -23.98
C SER A 242 8.25 -6.76 -22.49
N ASP A 243 8.65 -7.83 -21.82
CA ASP A 243 8.41 -8.05 -20.39
C ASP A 243 9.50 -7.40 -19.52
N TYR A 244 9.08 -6.53 -18.60
CA TYR A 244 9.92 -5.94 -17.57
C TYR A 244 9.55 -6.51 -16.20
N ILE A 245 10.56 -6.72 -15.37
CA ILE A 245 10.36 -7.14 -13.98
C ILE A 245 11.06 -6.13 -13.09
N VAL A 246 10.34 -5.63 -12.09
CA VAL A 246 10.97 -4.86 -11.01
C VAL A 246 11.21 -5.78 -9.84
N LEU A 247 12.48 -5.94 -9.48
CA LEU A 247 12.97 -6.75 -8.38
C LEU A 247 13.46 -5.89 -7.23
N ARG A 248 13.62 -6.49 -6.04
CA ARG A 248 14.48 -5.91 -5.00
C ARG A 248 15.92 -6.37 -5.19
N ALA A 249 16.86 -5.60 -4.67
CA ALA A 249 18.27 -5.99 -4.66
C ALA A 249 18.51 -7.37 -4.01
N SER A 250 17.71 -7.73 -3.00
CA SER A 250 17.79 -9.05 -2.32
C SER A 250 17.43 -10.24 -3.20
N ASP A 251 16.67 -10.02 -4.28
CA ASP A 251 16.21 -11.10 -5.17
C ASP A 251 17.20 -11.38 -6.32
N VAL A 252 18.19 -10.50 -6.50
CA VAL A 252 19.29 -10.66 -7.45
C VAL A 252 20.30 -11.63 -6.85
N MET A 253 20.53 -12.75 -7.52
CA MET A 253 21.40 -13.82 -7.02
C MET A 253 22.85 -13.65 -7.47
N ALA A 254 23.06 -13.25 -8.72
CA ALA A 254 24.41 -13.10 -9.28
C ALA A 254 24.42 -12.07 -10.42
N VAL A 255 25.53 -11.36 -10.56
CA VAL A 255 25.86 -10.57 -11.76
C VAL A 255 26.69 -11.47 -12.67
N LEU A 256 26.22 -11.69 -13.89
CA LEU A 256 26.93 -12.45 -14.91
C LEU A 256 27.81 -11.49 -15.70
N SER A 257 29.11 -11.76 -15.70
CA SER A 257 30.06 -11.12 -16.61
C SER A 257 30.35 -12.11 -17.74
N ILE A 258 30.11 -11.68 -18.97
CA ILE A 258 30.41 -12.43 -20.19
C ILE A 258 31.67 -11.81 -20.82
#